data_AF-A0A5P2WG44-F1
#
_entry.id   AF-A0A5P2WG44-F1
#
_cell.length_a   1.000
_cell.length_b   1.000
_cell.length_c   1.000
_cell.angle_alpha   90.00
_cell.angle_beta   90.00
_cell.angle_gamma   90.00
#
_symmetry.space_group_name_H-M   'P 1'
#
loop_
_entity.id
_entity.type
_entity.pdbx_description
1 polymer ?
#
loop_
_entity_poly.entity_id
_entity_poly.type
_entity_poly.pdbx_seq_one_letter_code
_entity_poly.pdbx_strand_id
1 'polypeptide(L)'
;MQSMLGIVGRRWTGAVLLACTRGARRFGEYRHLVGGISDRLLSQRLKELESLKLIEREVIPTTPVRILYHPTDSGRELVEALHPLISWGSRHMPREIPSGVPRRAPGP
;
A
#
# COMPACT_ATOMS: atom_id res chain seq x y z
N MET A 1 -13.07 -4.57 -18.55
CA MET A 1 -13.43 -3.94 -17.26
C MET A 1 -12.67 -4.69 -16.17
N GLN A 2 -11.68 -4.09 -15.51
CA GLN A 2 -10.94 -4.80 -14.45
C GLN A 2 -11.76 -4.76 -13.16
N SER A 3 -11.88 -5.91 -12.48
CA SER A 3 -12.59 -6.00 -11.21
C SER A 3 -11.78 -5.37 -10.08
N MET A 4 -12.47 -4.85 -9.07
CA MET A 4 -11.82 -4.29 -7.88
C MET A 4 -10.89 -5.31 -7.20
N LEU A 5 -11.29 -6.59 -7.17
CA LEU A 5 -10.45 -7.69 -6.65
C LEU A 5 -9.14 -7.84 -7.45
N GLY A 6 -9.20 -7.70 -8.78
CA GLY A 6 -8.01 -7.73 -9.62
C GLY A 6 -7.04 -6.57 -9.35
N ILE A 7 -7.53 -5.43 -8.88
CA ILE A 7 -6.73 -4.27 -8.48
C ILE A 7 -6.11 -4.49 -7.10
N VAL A 8 -6.90 -4.89 -6.10
CA VAL A 8 -6.44 -5.14 -4.73
C VAL A 8 -5.42 -6.27 -4.68
N GLY A 9 -5.63 -7.32 -5.49
CA GLY A 9 -4.74 -8.47 -5.60
C GLY A 9 -3.41 -8.16 -6.29
N ARG A 10 -3.21 -6.95 -6.84
CA ARG A 10 -1.91 -6.55 -7.38
C ARG A 10 -0.89 -6.47 -6.26
N ARG A 11 0.35 -6.88 -6.59
CA ARG A 11 1.48 -6.86 -5.66
C ARG A 11 1.58 -5.49 -4.98
N TRP A 12 1.50 -5.51 -3.65
CA TRP A 12 1.54 -4.37 -2.73
C TRP A 12 0.35 -3.42 -2.67
N THR A 13 -0.62 -3.48 -3.59
CA THR A 13 -1.76 -2.53 -3.58
C THR A 13 -2.56 -2.62 -2.29
N GLY A 14 -2.98 -3.83 -1.90
CA GLY A 14 -3.69 -4.03 -0.63
C GLY A 14 -2.84 -3.65 0.60
N ALA A 15 -1.53 -3.91 0.57
CA ALA A 15 -0.64 -3.57 1.67
C ALA A 15 -0.47 -2.05 1.85
N VAL A 16 -0.36 -1.30 0.75
CA VAL A 16 -0.27 0.18 0.79
C VAL A 16 -1.57 0.79 1.28
N LEU A 17 -2.72 0.29 0.82
CA LEU A 17 -4.02 0.77 1.28
C LEU A 17 -4.24 0.47 2.78
N LEU A 18 -3.87 -0.73 3.24
CA LEU A 18 -3.92 -1.09 4.66
C LEU A 18 -2.96 -0.26 5.51
N ALA A 19 -1.77 0.07 5.02
CA ALA A 19 -0.85 0.96 5.72
C ALA A 19 -1.46 2.37 5.88
N CYS A 20 -2.19 2.85 4.88
CA CYS A 20 -2.92 4.11 4.93
C CYS A 20 -3.96 4.12 6.06
N THR A 21 -4.80 3.08 6.15
CA THR A 21 -5.83 3.00 7.21
C THR A 21 -5.22 2.79 8.60
N ARG A 22 -4.03 2.19 8.69
CA ARG A 22 -3.23 2.08 9.92
C ARG A 22 -2.52 3.36 10.37
N GLY A 23 -2.62 4.44 9.61
CA GLY A 23 -2.09 5.75 10.02
C GLY A 23 -0.87 6.24 9.25
N ALA A 24 -0.38 5.51 8.24
CA ALA A 24 0.65 6.06 7.35
C ALA A 24 0.13 7.31 6.65
N ARG A 25 0.89 8.41 6.69
CA ARG A 25 0.57 9.66 5.99
C ARG A 25 1.70 10.09 5.07
N ARG A 26 2.96 9.85 5.43
CA ARG A 26 4.13 10.25 4.64
C ARG A 26 4.74 9.07 3.91
N PHE A 27 5.36 9.33 2.75
CA PHE A 27 6.01 8.29 1.93
C PHE A 27 6.93 7.36 2.73
N GLY A 28 7.76 7.91 3.63
CA GLY A 28 8.66 7.13 4.49
C GLY A 28 7.92 6.19 5.46
N GLU A 29 6.75 6.59 5.95
CA GLU A 29 5.92 5.75 6.84
C GLU A 29 5.32 4.57 6.07
N TYR A 30 4.86 4.79 4.83
CA TYR A 30 4.44 3.69 3.96
C TYR A 30 5.59 2.74 3.65
N ARG A 31 6.78 3.26 3.33
CA ARG A 31 7.97 2.44 3.07
C ARG A 31 8.34 1.58 4.29
N HIS A 32 8.21 2.12 5.49
CA HIS A 32 8.47 1.39 6.73
C HIS A 32 7.43 0.29 6.99
N LEU A 33 6.14 0.61 6.84
CA LEU A 33 5.05 -0.33 7.10
C LEU A 33 4.89 -1.41 6.01
N VAL A 34 5.24 -1.08 4.76
CA VAL A 34 5.18 -1.99 3.61
C VAL A 34 6.59 -2.51 3.31
N GLY A 35 7.12 -3.31 4.23
CA GLY A 35 8.48 -3.84 4.13
C GLY A 35 8.73 -4.61 2.82
N GLY A 36 9.84 -4.30 2.14
CA GLY A 36 10.26 -4.97 0.90
C GLY A 36 9.73 -4.35 -0.41
N ILE A 37 8.93 -3.27 -0.33
CA ILE A 37 8.57 -2.48 -1.51
C ILE A 37 9.71 -1.54 -1.91
N SER A 38 9.96 -1.39 -3.20
CA SER A 38 10.87 -0.36 -3.71
C SER A 38 10.20 1.00 -3.79
N ASP A 39 10.97 2.08 -3.70
CA ASP A 39 10.43 3.45 -3.78
C ASP A 39 9.64 3.68 -5.08
N ARG A 40 10.16 3.19 -6.21
CA ARG A 40 9.49 3.27 -7.51
C ARG A 40 8.11 2.60 -7.47
N LEU A 41 8.02 1.41 -6.88
CA LEU A 41 6.79 0.65 -6.83
C LEU A 41 5.80 1.26 -5.83
N LEU A 42 6.29 1.77 -4.68
CA LEU A 42 5.45 2.49 -3.73
C LEU A 42 4.82 3.75 -4.36
N SER A 43 5.61 4.56 -5.05
CA SER A 43 5.10 5.72 -5.80
C SER A 43 4.04 5.32 -6.83
N GLN A 44 4.26 4.22 -7.54
CA GLN A 44 3.29 3.70 -8.51
C GLN A 44 1.97 3.29 -7.84
N ARG A 45 2.02 2.60 -6.69
CA ARG A 45 0.82 2.17 -5.96
C ARG A 45 0.07 3.34 -5.33
N LEU A 46 0.77 4.32 -4.76
CA LEU A 46 0.13 5.53 -4.24
C LEU A 46 -0.60 6.30 -5.35
N LYS A 47 0.03 6.49 -6.52
CA LYS A 47 -0.59 7.15 -7.67
C LYS A 47 -1.79 6.36 -8.21
N GLU A 48 -1.72 5.04 -8.22
CA GLU A 48 -2.83 4.18 -8.62
C GLU A 48 -4.00 4.29 -7.65
N LEU A 49 -3.77 4.20 -6.34
CA LEU A 49 -4.81 4.34 -5.33
C LEU A 49 -5.43 5.74 -5.32
N GLU A 50 -4.63 6.78 -5.59
CA GLU A 50 -5.10 8.15 -5.83
C GLU A 50 -6.02 8.22 -7.06
N SER A 51 -5.61 7.63 -8.18
CA SER A 51 -6.44 7.61 -9.41
C SER A 51 -7.78 6.88 -9.23
N LEU A 52 -7.83 5.92 -8.29
CA LEU A 52 -9.03 5.18 -7.92
C LEU A 52 -9.86 5.86 -6.84
N LYS A 53 -9.44 7.04 -6.36
CA LYS A 53 -10.07 7.79 -5.25
C LYS A 53 -10.16 6.99 -3.95
N LEU A 54 -9.20 6.10 -3.70
CA LEU A 54 -9.08 5.33 -2.45
C LEU A 54 -8.12 6.02 -1.46
N ILE A 55 -7.21 6.82 -2.00
CA ILE A 55 -6.30 7.68 -1.24
C ILE A 55 -6.38 9.09 -1.83
N GLU A 56 -6.27 10.10 -0.99
CA GLU A 56 -6.13 11.50 -1.38
C GLU A 56 -4.72 11.97 -1.05
N ARG A 57 -4.13 12.78 -1.95
CA ARG A 57 -2.82 13.39 -1.77
C ARG A 57 -3.01 14.85 -1.36
N GLU A 58 -2.54 15.18 -0.17
CA GLU A 58 -2.54 16.54 0.37
C GLU A 58 -1.14 17.16 0.27
N VAL A 59 -1.05 18.38 -0.25
CA VAL A 59 0.21 19.16 -0.31
C VAL A 59 0.13 20.28 0.71
N ILE A 60 0.95 20.18 1.75
CA ILE A 60 1.02 21.18 2.82
C ILE A 60 2.16 22.16 2.49
N PRO A 61 1.85 23.46 2.33
CA PRO A 61 2.83 24.49 2.01
C PRO A 61 3.64 24.88 3.25
N THR A 62 4.58 24.02 3.64
CA THR A 62 5.59 24.29 4.68
C THR A 62 6.98 24.46 4.08
N THR A 63 7.96 24.83 4.89
CA THR A 63 9.38 24.81 4.52
C THR A 63 10.08 23.71 5.31
N PRO A 64 10.51 22.59 4.68
CA PRO A 64 10.23 22.16 3.30
C PRO A 64 8.76 21.73 3.09
N VAL A 65 8.31 21.68 1.83
CA VAL A 65 6.93 21.26 1.47
C VAL A 65 6.70 19.83 1.95
N ARG A 66 5.54 19.58 2.56
CA ARG A 66 5.15 18.25 3.04
C ARG A 66 4.05 17.68 2.15
N ILE A 67 4.18 16.40 1.83
CA ILE A 67 3.17 15.64 1.08
C ILE A 67 2.62 14.58 2.02
N LEU A 68 1.30 14.61 2.23
CA LEU A 68 0.57 13.60 2.98
C LEU A 68 -0.37 12.82 2.07
N TYR A 69 -0.70 11.61 2.51
CA TYR A 69 -1.63 10.71 1.87
C TYR A 69 -2.66 10.25 2.90
N HIS A 70 -3.94 10.40 2.56
CA HIS A 70 -5.06 10.12 3.45
C HIS A 70 -5.97 9.08 2.83
N PRO A 71 -6.52 8.13 3.59
CA PRO A 71 -7.53 7.24 3.03
C PRO A 71 -8.84 8.02 2.89
N THR A 72 -9.46 7.92 1.72
CA THR A 72 -10.81 8.41 1.51
C THR A 72 -11.81 7.50 2.22
N ASP A 73 -13.08 7.91 2.31
CA ASP A 73 -14.13 7.07 2.89
C ASP A 73 -14.28 5.75 2.12
N SER A 74 -14.25 5.81 0.79
CA SER A 74 -14.26 4.61 -0.06
C SER A 74 -13.01 3.73 0.16
N GLY A 75 -11.85 4.34 0.39
CA GLY A 75 -10.63 3.62 0.75
C GLY A 75 -10.75 2.86 2.08
N ARG A 76 -11.41 3.47 3.08
CA ARG A 76 -11.68 2.84 4.39
C ARG A 76 -12.68 1.70 4.24
N GLU A 77 -13.81 1.96 3.58
CA GLU A 77 -14.86 0.98 3.33
C GLU A 77 -14.32 -0.27 2.61
N LEU A 78 -13.45 -0.07 1.62
CA LEU A 78 -12.82 -1.19 0.91
C LEU A 78 -11.93 -2.02 1.85
N VAL A 79 -11.16 -1.40 2.75
CA VAL A 79 -10.34 -2.15 3.71
C VAL A 79 -11.21 -2.95 4.66
N GLU A 80 -12.32 -2.38 5.15
CA GLU A 80 -13.29 -3.10 5.98
C GLU A 80 -13.90 -4.30 5.24
N ALA A 81 -14.28 -4.12 3.97
CA ALA A 81 -14.81 -5.20 3.13
C ALA A 81 -13.79 -6.34 2.91
N LEU A 82 -12.49 -6.01 2.90
CA LEU A 82 -11.40 -6.98 2.76
C LEU A 82 -10.99 -7.62 4.08
N HIS A 83 -11.38 -7.07 5.23
CA HIS A 83 -10.93 -7.52 6.55
C HIS A 83 -11.23 -9.01 6.82
N PRO A 84 -12.40 -9.57 6.48
CA PRO A 84 -12.66 -11.00 6.63
C PRO A 84 -11.70 -11.86 5.81
N LEU A 85 -11.36 -11.43 4.60
CA LEU A 85 -10.43 -12.14 3.70
C LEU A 85 -9.00 -12.09 4.24
N ILE A 86 -8.53 -10.92 4.69
CA ILE A 86 -7.22 -10.75 5.33
C ILE A 86 -7.12 -11.64 6.58
N SER A 87 -8.19 -11.68 7.38
CA SER A 87 -8.26 -12.50 8.59
C SER A 87 -8.22 -13.99 8.26
N TRP A 88 -8.94 -14.43 7.23
CA TRP A 88 -8.91 -15.80 6.76
C TRP A 88 -7.50 -16.20 6.29
N GLY A 89 -6.85 -15.37 5.48
CA GLY A 89 -5.49 -15.61 5.00
C GLY A 89 -4.48 -15.72 6.13
N SER A 90 -4.60 -14.86 7.15
CA SER A 90 -3.72 -14.89 8.33
C SER A 90 -3.83 -16.18 9.15
N ARG A 91 -4.97 -16.88 9.10
CA ARG A 91 -5.20 -18.14 9.82
C ARG A 91 -4.77 -19.38 9.04
N HIS A 92 -4.87 -19.34 7.71
CA HIS A 92 -4.75 -20.54 6.87
C HIS A 92 -3.55 -20.53 5.93
N MET A 93 -2.95 -19.36 5.69
CA MET A 93 -1.78 -19.26 4.84
C MET A 93 -0.52 -19.17 5.70
N PRO A 94 0.56 -19.89 5.32
CA PRO A 94 1.88 -19.65 5.88
C PRO A 94 2.18 -18.15 5.75
N ARG A 95 2.93 -17.56 6.70
CA ARG A 95 3.44 -16.20 6.51
C ARG A 95 4.31 -16.19 5.26
N GLU A 96 3.75 -15.80 4.13
CA GLU A 96 4.52 -15.45 2.96
C GLU A 96 5.34 -14.22 3.37
N ILE A 97 6.64 -14.41 3.54
CA ILE A 97 7.58 -13.30 3.54
C ILE A 97 7.37 -12.62 2.19
N PRO A 98 6.92 -11.36 2.12
CA PRO A 98 6.81 -10.67 0.85
C PRO A 98 8.18 -10.73 0.18
N SER A 99 8.30 -11.56 -0.84
CA SER A 99 9.54 -11.79 -1.58
C SER A 99 9.80 -10.55 -2.42
N GLY A 100 10.34 -9.54 -1.75
CA GLY A 100 10.84 -8.28 -2.29
C GLY A 100 12.35 -8.14 -2.13
N VAL A 101 13.05 -9.19 -1.68
CA VAL A 101 14.52 -9.21 -1.68
C VAL A 101 14.98 -9.31 -3.14
N PRO A 102 15.68 -8.31 -3.70
CA PRO A 102 16.47 -8.56 -4.90
C PRO A 102 17.52 -9.59 -4.47
N ARG A 103 17.47 -10.78 -5.06
CA ARG A 103 18.55 -11.77 -4.91
C ARG A 103 19.78 -11.11 -5.55
N ARG A 104 20.59 -10.40 -4.75
CA ARG A 104 21.88 -9.90 -5.19
C ARG A 104 22.69 -11.16 -5.48
N ALA A 105 23.02 -11.40 -6.75
CA ALA A 105 23.88 -12.50 -7.12
C ALA A 105 25.21 -12.38 -6.34
N PRO A 106 25.76 -13.48 -5.80
CA PRO A 106 27.14 -13.45 -5.36
C PRO A 106 28.00 -13.35 -6.63
N GLY A 107 28.47 -12.14 -6.92
CA GLY A 107 29.54 -11.96 -7.89
C GLY A 107 30.89 -12.28 -7.22
N PRO A 108 31.79 -13.00 -7.89
CA PRO A 108 33.20 -13.02 -7.50
C PRO A 108 33.83 -11.64 -7.69
#